data_AF-A0A0D0BJD8-F1
#
_entry.id   AF-A0A0D0BJD8-F1
#
_cell.length_a   1.000
_cell.length_b   1.000
_cell.length_c   1.000
_cell.angle_alpha   90.00
_cell.angle_beta   90.00
_cell.angle_gamma   90.00
#
_symmetry.space_group_name_H-M   'P 1'
#
loop_
_entity.id
_entity.type
_entity.pdbx_description
1 polymer ?
#
loop_
_entity_poly.entity_id
_entity_poly.type
_entity_poly.pdbx_seq_one_letter_code
_entity_poly.pdbx_strand_id
1 'polypeptide(L)'
;MIPNKLDKFVSNTTNLERPAPPVPAHSRFFKIAGKFNSRDARTRPKDTPLPSPNRSTSSSLISNPEFPPSGPAHYAARRALWLTPTKVHHRSPPSSSRQRLEQLLNEPGAVNNEQAWKDGIEKVWKGLVNGGRLKRSLPLTLVIKVIHAGWLRDPDTWPSGAVAPDSDQDPAADQLGPSPPVTVHLNSDTTLTSQGVSTEVDEINPSGLVIAAT
;
A
#
# COMPACT_ATOMS: atom_id res chain seq x y z
N MET A 1 61.04 21.64 44.47
CA MET A 1 61.05 20.45 43.59
C MET A 1 59.60 19.95 43.52
N ILE A 2 58.84 19.97 42.43
CA ILE A 2 59.03 20.25 41.00
C ILE A 2 57.73 20.96 40.53
N PRO A 3 57.77 22.09 39.82
CA PRO A 3 56.60 22.66 39.15
C PRO A 3 56.58 22.25 37.66
N ASN A 4 55.43 21.84 37.13
CA ASN A 4 55.20 21.76 35.68
C ASN A 4 53.72 22.09 35.43
N LYS A 5 53.41 23.35 35.15
CA LYS A 5 53.34 23.98 33.81
C LYS A 5 52.08 23.54 33.05
N LEU A 6 51.06 24.41 33.18
CA LEU A 6 50.06 24.67 32.16
C LEU A 6 50.78 24.96 30.84
N ASP A 7 50.62 24.07 29.86
CA ASP A 7 50.85 24.43 28.46
C ASP A 7 49.53 24.76 27.79
N LYS A 8 49.43 26.05 27.46
CA LYS A 8 48.42 26.64 26.58
C LYS A 8 48.74 26.17 25.16
N PHE A 9 47.97 25.23 24.63
CA PHE A 9 47.92 25.03 23.17
C PHE A 9 46.81 25.87 22.59
N VAL A 10 47.16 27.13 22.28
CA VAL A 10 46.50 27.92 21.24
C VAL A 10 47.22 27.54 19.94
N SER A 11 46.57 26.74 19.11
CA SER A 11 47.00 26.52 17.73
C SER A 11 45.97 27.09 16.79
N ASN A 12 46.39 28.18 16.17
CA ASN A 12 45.74 28.94 15.13
C ASN A 12 45.38 28.02 13.94
N THR A 13 44.10 27.88 13.62
CA THR A 13 43.69 27.30 12.34
C THR A 13 43.74 28.41 11.29
N THR A 14 44.95 28.64 10.77
CA THR A 14 45.16 29.41 9.55
C THR A 14 44.52 28.69 8.38
N ASN A 15 43.66 29.41 7.66
CA ASN A 15 43.18 29.13 6.32
C ASN A 15 44.32 28.57 5.45
N LEU A 16 44.32 27.26 5.22
CA LEU A 16 45.03 26.66 4.12
C LEU A 16 44.05 26.61 2.96
N GLU A 17 44.03 27.70 2.21
CA GLU A 17 43.46 27.78 0.87
C GLU A 17 44.02 26.62 0.05
N ARG A 18 43.22 25.58 -0.09
CA ARG A 18 43.53 24.42 -0.91
C ARG A 18 43.45 24.90 -2.36
N PRO A 19 44.54 24.92 -3.15
CA PRO A 19 44.43 25.18 -4.57
C PRO A 19 43.48 24.14 -5.17
N ALA A 20 42.41 24.64 -5.79
CA ALA A 20 41.43 23.82 -6.47
C ALA A 20 42.16 22.85 -7.41
N PRO A 21 41.90 21.53 -7.35
CA PRO A 21 42.40 20.63 -8.38
C PRO A 21 41.87 21.11 -9.74
N PRO A 22 42.68 21.06 -10.81
CA PRO A 22 42.21 21.38 -12.15
C PRO A 22 40.97 20.53 -12.42
N VAL A 23 39.82 21.19 -12.54
CA VAL A 23 38.57 20.55 -12.89
C VAL A 23 38.83 19.84 -14.22
N PRO A 24 38.81 18.49 -14.29
CA PRO A 24 38.88 17.84 -15.57
C PRO A 24 37.64 18.30 -16.34
N ALA A 25 37.85 19.03 -17.44
CA ALA A 25 36.84 19.37 -18.44
C ALA A 25 36.36 18.13 -19.20
N HIS A 26 36.13 17.04 -18.48
CA HIS A 26 35.35 15.91 -18.93
C HIS A 26 34.07 15.95 -18.13
N SER A 27 33.18 16.82 -18.60
CA SER A 27 31.76 16.58 -18.62
C SER A 27 31.53 15.21 -19.26
N ARG A 28 31.71 14.16 -18.47
CA ARG A 28 30.97 12.93 -18.63
C ARG A 28 29.56 13.28 -18.18
N PHE A 29 28.86 14.02 -19.04
CA PHE A 29 27.54 13.56 -19.42
C PHE A 29 27.65 12.04 -19.49
N PHE A 30 27.11 11.36 -18.48
CA PHE A 30 26.51 10.08 -18.75
C PHE A 30 25.42 10.42 -19.78
N LYS A 31 25.84 10.44 -21.05
CA LYS A 31 25.03 10.04 -22.19
C LYS A 31 24.52 8.67 -21.74
N ILE A 32 23.38 8.68 -21.06
CA ILE A 32 22.47 7.55 -21.05
C ILE A 32 21.97 7.51 -22.50
N ALA A 33 22.85 7.02 -23.38
CA ALA A 33 22.47 6.47 -24.64
C ALA A 33 21.81 5.11 -24.33
N GLY A 34 20.63 5.17 -23.71
CA GLY A 34 19.53 4.46 -24.37
C GLY A 34 19.25 5.33 -25.59
N LYS A 35 19.64 5.00 -26.82
CA LYS A 35 19.23 3.77 -27.49
C LYS A 35 17.83 3.34 -27.03
N PHE A 36 16.95 4.34 -26.90
CA PHE A 36 15.58 4.16 -27.30
C PHE A 36 15.67 3.84 -28.79
N ASN A 37 15.57 2.56 -29.13
CA ASN A 37 15.40 2.11 -30.51
C ASN A 37 14.08 2.70 -31.02
N SER A 38 14.15 3.95 -31.45
CA SER A 38 13.23 4.57 -32.38
C SER A 38 13.64 4.08 -33.76
N ARG A 39 13.19 2.86 -34.11
CA ARG A 39 13.16 2.28 -35.46
C ARG A 39 12.59 0.87 -35.35
N ASP A 40 11.27 0.84 -35.31
CA ASP A 40 10.50 0.07 -36.26
C ASP A 40 9.17 0.79 -36.41
N ALA A 41 9.15 1.73 -37.36
CA ALA A 41 7.93 2.07 -38.06
C ALA A 41 7.47 0.81 -38.80
N ARG A 42 6.85 -0.13 -38.08
CA ARG A 42 6.01 -1.14 -38.71
C ARG A 42 4.82 -0.38 -39.25
N THR A 43 4.81 -0.26 -40.57
CA THR A 43 3.61 -0.28 -41.39
C THR A 43 2.50 -1.01 -40.63
N ARG A 44 1.44 -0.28 -40.30
CA ARG A 44 0.23 -0.77 -39.66
C ARG A 44 -0.56 -1.53 -40.73
N PRO A 45 -0.57 -2.88 -40.78
CA PRO A 45 -1.57 -3.58 -41.56
C PRO A 45 -2.92 -3.32 -40.92
N LYS A 46 -3.75 -2.66 -41.71
CA LYS A 46 -5.20 -2.73 -41.82
C LYS A 46 -5.86 -3.80 -40.93
N ASP A 47 -6.61 -3.31 -39.95
CA ASP A 47 -7.89 -3.83 -39.46
C ASP A 47 -8.05 -5.35 -39.45
N THR A 48 -7.54 -6.00 -38.40
CA THR A 48 -8.10 -7.27 -37.93
C THR A 48 -8.65 -7.02 -36.53
N PRO A 49 -9.98 -7.03 -36.32
CA PRO A 49 -10.54 -6.93 -34.98
C PRO A 49 -10.17 -8.20 -34.22
N LEU A 50 -9.12 -8.11 -33.40
CA LEU A 50 -8.75 -9.18 -32.49
C LEU A 50 -9.92 -9.41 -31.52
N PRO A 51 -10.33 -10.68 -31.28
CA PRO A 51 -11.29 -10.99 -30.24
C PRO A 51 -10.67 -10.55 -28.91
N SER A 52 -11.26 -9.52 -28.30
CA SER A 52 -10.89 -9.08 -26.98
C SER A 52 -10.90 -10.31 -26.06
N PRO A 53 -9.80 -10.65 -25.37
CA PRO A 53 -9.82 -11.74 -24.42
C PRO A 53 -10.90 -11.39 -23.41
N ASN A 54 -11.86 -12.30 -23.34
CA ASN A 54 -13.08 -12.28 -22.56
C ASN A 54 -12.77 -11.97 -21.09
N ARG A 55 -12.55 -10.70 -20.77
CA ARG A 55 -12.47 -10.22 -19.40
C ARG A 55 -13.92 -10.18 -18.95
N SER A 56 -14.45 -11.33 -18.54
CA SER A 56 -15.74 -11.42 -17.87
C SER A 56 -15.71 -10.41 -16.73
N THR A 57 -16.32 -9.26 -16.99
CA THR A 57 -16.50 -8.23 -15.99
C THR A 57 -17.43 -8.85 -14.96
N SER A 58 -17.16 -8.63 -13.68
CA SER A 58 -18.02 -9.12 -12.59
C SER A 58 -19.50 -8.78 -12.82
N SER A 59 -19.79 -7.71 -13.58
CA SER A 59 -21.12 -7.33 -14.05
C SER A 59 -21.84 -8.43 -14.85
N SER A 60 -21.16 -9.20 -15.71
CA SER A 60 -21.81 -10.25 -16.51
C SER A 60 -22.22 -11.47 -15.69
N LEU A 61 -21.56 -11.71 -14.56
CA LEU A 61 -21.90 -12.81 -13.64
C LEU A 61 -23.11 -12.48 -12.75
N ILE A 62 -23.38 -11.19 -12.52
CA ILE A 62 -24.52 -10.74 -11.71
C ILE A 62 -25.81 -10.70 -12.55
N SER A 63 -25.70 -10.56 -13.88
CA SER A 63 -26.82 -10.68 -14.82
C SER A 63 -27.26 -12.12 -15.11
N ASN A 64 -26.70 -13.11 -14.43
CA ASN A 64 -27.12 -14.50 -14.57
C ASN A 64 -28.54 -14.65 -13.96
N PRO A 65 -29.51 -15.28 -14.63
CA PRO A 65 -30.90 -15.39 -14.16
C PRO A 65 -31.05 -16.19 -12.85
N GLU A 66 -29.98 -16.80 -12.36
CA GLU A 66 -29.91 -17.57 -11.13
C GLU A 66 -29.57 -16.71 -9.88
N PHE A 67 -29.32 -15.42 -10.05
CA PHE A 67 -29.04 -14.53 -8.93
C PHE A 67 -30.34 -14.16 -8.18
N PRO A 68 -30.36 -14.22 -6.83
CA PRO A 68 -31.56 -13.86 -6.07
C PRO A 68 -31.95 -12.39 -6.28
N PRO A 69 -33.23 -12.02 -6.12
CA PRO A 69 -33.69 -10.64 -6.26
C PRO A 69 -33.01 -9.71 -5.24
N SER A 70 -32.95 -8.42 -5.56
CA SER A 70 -32.36 -7.39 -4.70
C SER A 70 -32.86 -7.48 -3.26
N GLY A 71 -31.94 -7.67 -2.31
CA GLY A 71 -32.23 -7.88 -0.89
C GLY A 71 -31.03 -8.50 -0.16
N PRO A 72 -31.19 -8.91 1.11
CA PRO A 72 -30.12 -9.52 1.90
C PRO A 72 -29.51 -10.77 1.23
N ALA A 73 -30.34 -11.61 0.62
CA ALA A 73 -29.90 -12.80 -0.12
C ALA A 73 -29.02 -12.45 -1.33
N HIS A 74 -29.36 -11.38 -2.06
CA HIS A 74 -28.55 -10.85 -3.16
C HIS A 74 -27.22 -10.28 -2.69
N TYR A 75 -27.18 -9.59 -1.55
CA TYR A 75 -25.91 -9.17 -0.95
C TYR A 75 -25.04 -10.38 -0.57
N ALA A 76 -25.61 -11.40 0.08
CA ALA A 76 -24.89 -12.60 0.48
C ALA A 76 -24.31 -13.36 -0.73
N ALA A 77 -25.12 -13.56 -1.78
CA ALA A 77 -24.68 -14.20 -3.01
C ALA A 77 -23.53 -13.43 -3.69
N ARG A 78 -23.62 -12.10 -3.75
CA ARG A 78 -22.57 -11.24 -4.33
C ARG A 78 -21.29 -11.29 -3.52
N ARG A 79 -21.41 -11.24 -2.19
CA ARG A 79 -20.29 -11.35 -1.27
C ARG A 79 -19.58 -12.70 -1.41
N ALA A 80 -20.33 -13.80 -1.50
CA ALA A 80 -19.75 -15.12 -1.72
C ALA A 80 -18.92 -15.17 -3.02
N LEU A 81 -19.44 -14.60 -4.10
CA LEU A 81 -18.72 -14.49 -5.37
C LEU A 81 -17.44 -13.65 -5.25
N TRP A 82 -17.50 -12.51 -4.56
CA TRP A 82 -16.32 -11.65 -4.35
C TRP A 82 -15.23 -12.27 -3.49
N LEU A 83 -15.62 -13.07 -2.50
CA LEU A 83 -14.69 -13.75 -1.62
C LEU A 83 -14.15 -15.05 -2.24
N THR A 84 -14.73 -15.52 -3.34
CA THR A 84 -14.28 -16.73 -4.03
C THR A 84 -12.91 -16.47 -4.67
N PRO A 85 -11.86 -17.20 -4.30
CA PRO A 85 -10.53 -17.00 -4.86
C PRO A 85 -10.53 -17.23 -6.37
N THR A 86 -10.42 -16.14 -7.14
CA THR A 86 -10.43 -16.21 -8.59
C THR A 86 -9.02 -16.54 -9.09
N LYS A 87 -8.78 -17.81 -9.43
CA LYS A 87 -7.55 -18.38 -10.05
C LYS A 87 -6.22 -17.94 -9.43
N VAL A 88 -5.46 -18.92 -8.93
CA VAL A 88 -4.08 -18.69 -8.44
C VAL A 88 -3.22 -18.18 -9.59
N HIS A 89 -2.81 -16.92 -9.53
CA HIS A 89 -1.84 -16.37 -10.48
C HIS A 89 -0.50 -17.10 -10.32
N HIS A 90 -0.04 -17.74 -11.40
CA HIS A 90 1.31 -18.31 -11.43
C HIS A 90 2.34 -17.21 -11.21
N ARG A 91 3.08 -17.29 -10.09
CA ARG A 91 4.14 -16.34 -9.78
C ARG A 91 5.28 -16.58 -10.76
N SER A 92 5.62 -15.56 -11.55
CA SER A 92 6.84 -15.61 -12.36
C SER A 92 8.06 -15.78 -11.45
N PRO A 93 9.08 -16.53 -11.87
CA PRO A 93 10.31 -16.69 -11.10
C PRO A 93 10.94 -15.33 -10.80
N PRO A 94 11.53 -15.15 -9.60
CA PRO A 94 12.12 -13.88 -9.21
C PRO A 94 13.30 -13.54 -10.11
N SER A 95 13.38 -12.29 -10.57
CA SER A 95 14.58 -11.78 -11.25
C SER A 95 15.71 -11.55 -10.24
N SER A 96 16.97 -11.56 -10.70
CA SER A 96 18.12 -11.24 -9.83
C SER A 96 17.98 -9.87 -9.15
N SER A 97 17.49 -8.86 -9.87
CA SER A 97 17.18 -7.55 -9.30
C SER A 97 16.11 -7.61 -8.22
N ARG A 98 15.09 -8.47 -8.38
CA ARG A 98 14.07 -8.68 -7.35
C ARG A 98 14.66 -9.38 -6.13
N GLN A 99 15.48 -10.41 -6.32
CA GLN A 99 16.14 -11.13 -5.22
C GLN A 99 17.03 -10.19 -4.40
N ARG A 100 17.80 -9.31 -5.05
CA ARG A 100 18.61 -8.30 -4.36
C ARG A 100 17.74 -7.33 -3.55
N LEU A 101 16.65 -6.84 -4.12
CA LEU A 101 15.72 -5.96 -3.40
C LEU A 101 15.07 -6.68 -2.20
N GLU A 102 14.69 -7.94 -2.38
CA GLU A 102 14.11 -8.78 -1.35
C GLU A 102 15.10 -9.02 -0.21
N GLN A 103 16.37 -9.29 -0.52
CA GLN A 103 17.43 -9.41 0.46
C GLN A 103 17.63 -8.11 1.26
N LEU A 104 17.74 -6.97 0.57
CA LEU A 104 17.87 -5.65 1.22
C LEU A 104 16.69 -5.34 2.15
N LEU A 105 15.46 -5.64 1.73
CA LEU A 105 14.25 -5.36 2.51
C LEU A 105 13.95 -6.40 3.61
N ASN A 106 14.65 -7.53 3.61
CA ASN A 106 14.51 -8.55 4.65
C ASN A 106 15.48 -8.33 5.82
N GLU A 107 16.45 -7.43 5.69
CA GLU A 107 17.29 -7.03 6.82
C GLU A 107 16.45 -6.30 7.89
N PRO A 108 16.64 -6.61 9.18
CA PRO A 108 15.95 -5.93 10.27
C PRO A 108 16.35 -4.45 10.28
N GLY A 109 15.37 -3.55 10.28
CA GLY A 109 15.62 -2.11 10.22
C GLY A 109 15.99 -1.57 8.83
N ALA A 110 15.90 -2.38 7.77
CA ALA A 110 16.19 -1.94 6.39
C ALA A 110 15.43 -0.67 5.97
N VAL A 111 14.21 -0.50 6.47
CA VAL A 111 13.38 0.68 6.22
C VAL A 111 14.08 1.96 6.70
N ASN A 112 14.78 1.91 7.84
CA ASN A 112 15.45 3.06 8.45
C ASN A 112 16.92 3.16 8.05
N ASN A 113 17.49 2.10 7.46
CA ASN A 113 18.90 2.06 7.08
C ASN A 113 19.16 2.90 5.82
N GLU A 114 20.00 3.93 5.96
CA GLU A 114 20.37 4.84 4.88
C GLU A 114 21.21 4.17 3.78
N GLN A 115 22.00 3.15 4.13
CA GLN A 115 22.79 2.41 3.16
C GLN A 115 21.88 1.56 2.26
N ALA A 116 20.95 0.80 2.84
CA ALA A 116 19.97 0.01 2.10
C ALA A 116 19.10 0.89 1.18
N TRP A 117 18.79 2.10 1.63
CA TRP A 117 18.08 3.10 0.83
C TRP A 117 18.81 3.43 -0.46
N LYS A 118 20.08 3.84 -0.34
CA LYS A 118 20.94 4.22 -1.47
C LYS A 118 21.27 3.04 -2.38
N ASP A 119 21.37 1.83 -1.83
CA ASP A 119 21.74 0.63 -2.58
C ASP A 119 20.66 0.13 -3.55
N GLY A 120 19.42 0.61 -3.43
CA GLY A 120 18.42 0.38 -4.47
C GLY A 120 16.97 0.70 -4.12
N ILE A 121 16.61 0.84 -2.84
CA ILE A 121 15.22 1.11 -2.44
C ILE A 121 14.77 2.46 -3.00
N GLU A 122 15.63 3.49 -2.94
CA GLU A 122 15.34 4.84 -3.46
C GLU A 122 14.91 4.81 -4.94
N LYS A 123 15.63 4.04 -5.75
CA LYS A 123 15.39 3.96 -7.19
C LYS A 123 14.04 3.29 -7.49
N VAL A 124 13.70 2.24 -6.75
CA VAL A 124 12.41 1.55 -6.90
C VAL A 124 11.27 2.47 -6.45
N TRP A 125 11.43 3.14 -5.31
CA TRP A 125 10.45 4.09 -4.80
C TRP A 125 10.19 5.25 -5.77
N LYS A 126 11.24 5.92 -6.26
CA LYS A 126 11.12 6.98 -7.29
C LYS A 126 10.40 6.49 -8.53
N GLY A 127 10.69 5.26 -8.98
CA GLY A 127 10.00 4.64 -10.09
C GLY A 127 8.50 4.46 -9.84
N LEU A 128 8.12 4.05 -8.62
CA LEU A 128 6.72 3.86 -8.24
C LEU A 128 5.96 5.19 -8.12
N VAL A 129 6.52 6.17 -7.42
CA VAL A 129 5.88 7.49 -7.22
C VAL A 129 5.71 8.25 -8.53
N ASN A 130 6.64 8.10 -9.47
CA ASN A 130 6.54 8.71 -10.81
C ASN A 130 5.56 7.97 -11.75
N GLY A 131 4.77 7.02 -11.25
CA GLY A 131 3.85 6.22 -12.07
C GLY A 131 4.53 5.25 -13.03
N GLY A 132 5.80 4.92 -12.77
CA GLY A 132 6.57 3.99 -13.57
C GLY A 132 5.98 2.58 -13.54
N ARG A 133 5.75 2.00 -14.72
CA ARG A 133 5.23 0.64 -14.83
C ARG A 133 6.35 -0.37 -14.61
N LEU A 134 6.14 -1.30 -13.67
CA LEU A 134 7.08 -2.39 -13.42
C LEU A 134 7.07 -3.38 -14.60
N LYS A 135 8.26 -3.70 -15.13
CA LYS A 135 8.42 -4.72 -16.18
C LYS A 135 8.06 -6.13 -15.71
N ARG A 136 8.16 -6.39 -14.40
CA ARG A 136 7.83 -7.64 -13.73
C ARG A 136 7.02 -7.33 -12.48
N SER A 137 6.06 -8.18 -12.14
CA SER A 137 5.30 -8.01 -10.91
C SER A 137 6.20 -8.15 -9.69
N LEU A 138 6.02 -7.24 -8.73
CA LEU A 138 6.62 -7.32 -7.41
C LEU A 138 5.59 -7.86 -6.41
N PRO A 139 5.99 -8.72 -5.46
CA PRO A 139 5.14 -9.08 -4.33
C PRO A 139 4.67 -7.83 -3.59
N LEU A 140 3.38 -7.77 -3.27
CA LEU A 140 2.77 -6.62 -2.59
C LEU A 140 3.49 -6.28 -1.27
N THR A 141 3.92 -7.30 -0.52
CA THR A 141 4.70 -7.13 0.71
C THR A 141 5.97 -6.30 0.51
N LEU A 142 6.70 -6.51 -0.60
CA LEU A 142 7.90 -5.72 -0.90
C LEU A 142 7.53 -4.29 -1.30
N VAL A 143 6.46 -4.12 -2.08
CA VAL A 143 5.97 -2.80 -2.48
C VAL A 143 5.59 -1.96 -1.25
N ILE A 144 4.86 -2.53 -0.29
CA ILE A 144 4.48 -1.87 0.96
C ILE A 144 5.74 -1.42 1.73
N LYS A 145 6.75 -2.29 1.86
CA LYS A 145 8.02 -1.92 2.54
C LYS A 145 8.75 -0.78 1.83
N VAL A 146 8.81 -0.78 0.49
CA VAL A 146 9.44 0.30 -0.30
C VAL A 146 8.70 1.62 -0.12
N ILE A 147 7.36 1.60 -0.19
CA ILE A 147 6.54 2.80 0.00
C ILE A 147 6.73 3.36 1.41
N HIS A 148 6.67 2.51 2.43
CA HIS A 148 6.91 2.90 3.82
C HIS A 148 8.29 3.52 4.02
N ALA A 149 9.35 2.92 3.46
CA ALA A 149 10.70 3.47 3.54
C ALA A 149 10.84 4.85 2.86
N GLY A 150 10.05 5.10 1.81
CA GLY A 150 10.01 6.41 1.16
C GLY A 150 9.24 7.44 1.96
N TRP A 151 8.10 7.09 2.54
CA TRP A 151 7.33 8.01 3.40
C TRP A 151 8.12 8.51 4.60
N LEU A 152 8.97 7.67 5.21
CA LEU A 152 9.82 8.09 6.33
C LEU A 152 10.92 9.09 5.92
N ARG A 153 11.24 9.20 4.63
CA ARG A 153 12.31 10.07 4.11
C ARG A 153 11.80 11.29 3.37
N ASP A 154 10.55 11.27 2.95
CA ASP A 154 9.91 12.39 2.28
C ASP A 154 9.27 13.31 3.33
N PRO A 155 9.91 14.46 3.64
CA PRO A 155 9.45 15.35 4.70
C PRO A 155 8.11 16.00 4.37
N ASP A 156 7.75 16.10 3.09
CA ASP A 156 6.51 16.73 2.64
C ASP A 156 5.33 15.77 2.73
N THR A 157 5.58 14.46 2.60
CA THR A 157 4.50 13.46 2.63
C THR A 157 4.04 13.18 4.05
N TRP A 158 4.95 13.07 5.01
CA TRP A 158 4.64 12.87 6.43
C TRP A 158 5.61 13.64 7.34
N PRO A 159 5.19 14.75 7.95
CA PRO A 159 6.03 15.47 8.89
C PRO A 159 6.33 14.58 10.11
N SER A 160 7.61 14.35 10.39
CA SER A 160 8.04 13.59 11.55
C SER A 160 7.61 14.30 12.84
N GLY A 161 6.90 13.58 13.71
CA GLY A 161 6.35 14.14 14.95
C GLY A 161 4.96 14.76 14.79
N ALA A 162 4.34 14.70 13.61
CA ALA A 162 2.92 15.00 13.49
C ALA A 162 2.10 13.92 14.21
N VAL A 163 1.47 14.32 15.30
CA VAL A 163 0.47 13.51 15.99
C VAL A 163 -0.80 13.61 15.15
N ALA A 164 -1.28 12.47 14.65
CA ALA A 164 -2.60 12.43 14.03
C ALA A 164 -3.60 12.98 15.05
N PRO A 165 -4.51 13.90 14.68
CA PRO A 165 -5.60 14.28 15.56
C PRO A 165 -6.26 13.01 16.07
N ASP A 166 -6.63 12.97 17.34
CA ASP A 166 -7.44 11.88 17.87
C ASP A 166 -8.60 11.69 16.90
N SER A 167 -8.63 10.53 16.23
CA SER A 167 -9.58 10.24 15.14
C SER A 167 -10.94 10.69 15.60
N ASP A 168 -11.68 11.42 14.76
CA ASP A 168 -13.05 11.88 15.00
C ASP A 168 -13.83 10.73 15.62
N GLN A 169 -13.83 10.70 16.95
CA GLN A 169 -14.43 9.62 17.68
C GLN A 169 -15.89 9.86 17.42
N ASP A 170 -16.49 8.97 16.63
CA ASP A 170 -17.93 8.92 16.38
C ASP A 170 -18.57 9.32 17.71
N PRO A 171 -19.22 10.49 17.79
CA PRO A 171 -19.67 11.02 19.06
C PRO A 171 -20.51 9.91 19.66
N ALA A 172 -20.02 9.38 20.80
CA ALA A 172 -20.58 8.20 21.41
C ALA A 172 -22.10 8.33 21.37
N ALA A 173 -22.78 7.28 20.91
CA ALA A 173 -24.23 7.20 20.81
C ALA A 173 -24.97 7.35 22.16
N ASP A 174 -24.26 7.81 23.20
CA ASP A 174 -24.73 8.08 24.56
C ASP A 174 -25.17 9.53 24.80
N GLN A 175 -25.10 10.43 23.81
CA GLN A 175 -25.92 11.65 23.83
C GLN A 175 -27.34 11.34 23.29
N LEU A 176 -28.03 10.46 24.02
CA LEU A 176 -29.50 10.44 24.10
C LEU A 176 -29.97 11.74 24.77
N GLY A 177 -29.78 12.88 24.12
CA GLY A 177 -30.63 14.04 24.37
C GLY A 177 -32.04 13.68 23.88
N PRO A 178 -33.11 14.00 24.64
CA PRO A 178 -34.47 13.78 24.19
C PRO A 178 -34.64 14.47 22.83
N SER A 179 -34.98 13.68 21.82
CA SER A 179 -35.28 14.21 20.50
C SER A 179 -36.36 15.30 20.65
N PRO A 180 -36.25 16.44 19.92
CA PRO A 180 -37.43 17.25 19.72
C PRO A 180 -38.49 16.35 19.08
N PRO A 181 -39.77 16.46 19.49
CA PRO A 181 -40.83 15.60 18.97
C PRO A 181 -40.85 15.76 17.45
N VAL A 182 -40.36 14.74 16.76
CA VAL A 182 -40.64 14.57 15.34
C VAL A 182 -42.14 14.32 15.30
N THR A 183 -42.89 15.35 14.93
CA THR A 183 -44.29 15.21 14.54
C THR A 183 -44.31 14.30 13.32
N VAL A 184 -44.37 13.00 13.57
CA VAL A 184 -44.64 11.99 12.56
C VAL A 184 -46.09 12.24 12.15
N HIS A 185 -46.29 12.91 11.03
CA HIS A 185 -47.59 12.94 10.38
C HIS A 185 -47.84 11.52 9.86
N LEU A 186 -48.45 10.72 10.73
CA LEU A 186 -48.75 9.32 10.52
C LEU A 186 -49.91 9.25 9.53
N ASN A 187 -49.57 9.13 8.25
CA ASN A 187 -50.54 8.75 7.23
C ASN A 187 -50.97 7.31 7.55
N SER A 188 -52.15 7.23 8.16
CA SER A 188 -52.83 6.00 8.51
C SER A 188 -53.43 5.42 7.25
N ASP A 189 -52.78 4.41 6.69
CA ASP A 189 -53.44 3.38 5.90
C ASP A 189 -52.43 2.26 5.66
N THR A 190 -52.54 1.18 6.44
CA THR A 190 -52.51 -0.20 5.93
C THR A 190 -52.93 -1.15 7.05
N THR A 191 -54.14 -1.65 6.85
CA THR A 191 -54.86 -2.70 7.55
C THR A 191 -54.09 -4.02 7.69
N LEU A 192 -53.95 -4.46 8.95
CA LEU A 192 -54.06 -5.80 9.55
C LEU A 192 -53.49 -7.08 8.88
N THR A 193 -53.11 -8.01 9.78
CA THR A 193 -53.09 -9.50 9.68
C THR A 193 -51.68 -10.07 9.46
N SER A 194 -51.09 -10.99 10.24
CA SER A 194 -51.47 -11.80 11.40
C SER A 194 -50.19 -12.49 11.96
N GLN A 195 -50.19 -12.78 13.27
CA GLN A 195 -49.57 -13.91 14.00
C GLN A 195 -48.27 -14.55 13.45
N GLY A 196 -47.16 -14.67 14.17
CA GLY A 196 -47.01 -15.15 15.54
C GLY A 196 -46.22 -16.47 15.50
N VAL A 197 -45.00 -16.52 16.05
CA VAL A 197 -44.41 -17.72 16.65
C VAL A 197 -43.13 -17.35 17.41
N SER A 198 -43.13 -17.74 18.68
CA SER A 198 -42.02 -17.71 19.62
C SER A 198 -41.20 -18.99 19.49
N THR A 199 -39.89 -18.87 19.60
CA THR A 199 -38.92 -19.91 20.02
C THR A 199 -37.65 -19.14 20.39
N GLU A 200 -37.33 -18.84 21.65
CA GLU A 200 -37.00 -19.70 22.80
C GLU A 200 -35.83 -20.68 22.52
N VAL A 201 -34.74 -20.48 23.29
CA VAL A 201 -33.55 -21.32 23.58
C VAL A 201 -32.66 -21.77 22.38
N ASP A 202 -31.33 -21.77 22.44
CA ASP A 202 -30.49 -22.25 23.54
C ASP A 202 -29.06 -21.65 23.46
N GLU A 203 -28.46 -21.50 24.62
CA GLU A 203 -27.14 -20.94 24.90
C GLU A 203 -26.13 -22.10 24.93
N ILE A 204 -25.33 -22.27 23.87
CA ILE A 204 -24.26 -23.26 23.86
C ILE A 204 -22.90 -22.56 23.92
N ASN A 205 -22.43 -22.43 25.16
CA ASN A 205 -21.03 -22.28 25.50
C ASN A 205 -20.34 -23.65 25.43
N PRO A 206 -19.22 -23.78 24.71
CA PRO A 206 -18.21 -24.72 25.17
C PRO A 206 -16.86 -24.05 25.39
N SER A 207 -16.53 -24.01 26.68
CA SER A 207 -15.19 -23.94 27.23
C SER A 207 -14.25 -24.97 26.59
N GLY A 208 -12.99 -24.57 26.42
CA GLY A 208 -11.85 -25.47 26.63
C GLY A 208 -11.31 -26.20 25.39
N LEU A 209 -10.22 -25.67 24.84
CA LEU A 209 -9.22 -26.52 24.19
C LEU A 209 -7.81 -26.01 24.52
N VAL A 210 -7.22 -26.65 25.53
CA VAL A 210 -5.80 -26.58 25.86
C VAL A 210 -5.15 -27.79 25.19
N ILE A 211 -4.19 -27.58 24.31
CA ILE A 211 -3.29 -28.67 23.86
C ILE A 211 -1.86 -28.20 24.07
N ALA A 212 -1.20 -28.85 25.03
CA ALA A 212 0.23 -28.87 25.22
C ALA A 212 0.73 -30.27 24.81
N ALA A 213 1.85 -30.33 24.07
CA ALA A 213 2.73 -31.51 23.93
C ALA A 213 3.97 -31.04 23.14
N THR A 214 5.11 -30.86 23.82
CA THR A 214 6.30 -31.76 23.89
C THR A 214 7.21 -31.69 22.69
#